data_AF-A0A7J7MX94-F1
#
_entry.id   AF-A0A7J7MX94-F1
#
_cell.length_a   1.000
_cell.length_b   1.000
_cell.length_c   1.000
_cell.angle_alpha   90.00
_cell.angle_beta   90.00
_cell.angle_gamma   90.00
#
_symmetry.space_group_name_H-M   'P 1'
#
loop_
_entity.id
_entity.type
_entity.pdbx_description
1 polymer ?
#
loop_
_entity_poly.entity_id
_entity_poly.type
_entity_poly.pdbx_seq_one_letter_code
_entity_poly.pdbx_strand_id
1 'polypeptide(L)'
;MKLLVLSTLKWRMRVVTPFTFMDYFFRKNNDDLPPPSSQISRLVEFILRLTRGIEYLEFKPSEIAAAVSISVIRETNLDKYEPYFIKNVQKERVFKYLELIHELQRSAAVQSVPQNPIEVLDVSCLS
;
A
#
# COMPACT_ATOMS: atom_id res chain seq x y z
N MET A 1 26.87 10.37 -7.91
CA MET A 1 25.66 9.88 -7.21
C MET A 1 25.14 8.54 -7.74
N LYS A 2 24.90 8.34 -9.04
CA LYS A 2 24.38 7.06 -9.59
C LYS A 2 25.21 5.82 -9.19
N LEU A 3 26.53 5.85 -9.41
CA LEU A 3 27.42 4.73 -9.06
C LEU A 3 27.46 4.43 -7.56
N LEU A 4 27.34 5.45 -6.70
CA LEU A 4 27.29 5.29 -5.25
C LEU A 4 26.02 4.55 -4.82
N VAL A 5 24.86 4.89 -5.39
CA VAL A 5 23.61 4.16 -5.12
C VAL A 5 23.70 2.71 -5.57
N LEU A 6 24.22 2.47 -6.78
CA LEU A 6 24.39 1.10 -7.32
C LEU A 6 25.36 0.27 -6.48
N SER A 7 26.47 0.84 -6.05
CA SER A 7 27.44 0.14 -5.20
C SER A 7 26.88 -0.13 -3.81
N THR A 8 26.20 0.84 -3.18
CA THR A 8 25.53 0.66 -1.88
C THR A 8 24.47 -0.44 -1.92
N LEU A 9 23.66 -0.49 -2.98
CA LEU A 9 22.66 -1.55 -3.19
C LEU A 9 23.28 -2.88 -3.69
N LYS A 10 24.60 -2.96 -3.84
CA LYS A 10 25.31 -4.13 -4.39
C LYS A 10 24.73 -4.57 -5.74
N TRP A 11 24.35 -3.60 -6.57
CA TRP A 11 23.72 -3.79 -7.88
C TRP A 11 22.38 -4.55 -7.85
N ARG A 12 21.75 -4.69 -6.67
CA ARG A 12 20.44 -5.35 -6.51
C ARG A 12 19.30 -4.42 -6.91
N MET A 13 19.19 -4.15 -8.21
CA MET A 13 18.17 -3.25 -8.78
C MET A 13 16.80 -3.90 -8.98
N ARG A 14 16.70 -5.23 -8.80
CA ARG A 14 15.43 -5.97 -8.86
C ARG A 14 14.81 -6.02 -7.47
N VAL A 15 14.18 -4.92 -7.07
CA VAL A 15 13.45 -4.85 -5.80
C VAL A 15 12.02 -5.34 -6.03
N VAL A 16 11.56 -6.23 -5.15
CA VAL A 16 10.16 -6.65 -5.12
C VAL A 16 9.34 -5.53 -4.48
N THR A 17 8.25 -5.12 -5.13
CA THR A 17 7.38 -4.05 -4.64
C THR A 17 6.03 -4.62 -4.25
N PRO A 18 5.20 -3.90 -3.47
CA PRO A 18 3.88 -4.40 -3.11
C PRO A 18 3.00 -4.68 -4.34
N PHE A 19 3.26 -3.96 -5.44
CA PHE A 19 2.60 -4.17 -6.73
C PHE A 19 2.75 -5.60 -7.27
N THR A 20 3.84 -6.29 -6.95
CA THR A 20 4.08 -7.68 -7.37
C THR A 20 3.08 -8.67 -6.77
N PHE A 21 2.52 -8.37 -5.60
CA PHE A 21 1.61 -9.28 -4.89
C PHE A 21 0.13 -8.92 -5.04
N MET A 22 -0.18 -7.77 -5.64
CA MET A 22 -1.55 -7.28 -5.73
C MET A 22 -2.51 -8.23 -6.43
N ASP A 23 -2.14 -8.74 -7.60
CA ASP A 23 -3.02 -9.60 -8.40
C ASP A 23 -3.40 -10.87 -7.63
N TYR A 24 -2.42 -11.45 -6.90
CA TYR A 24 -2.66 -12.59 -6.01
C TYR A 24 -3.70 -12.26 -4.94
N PHE A 25 -3.51 -11.17 -4.19
CA PHE A 25 -4.44 -10.81 -3.12
C PHE A 25 -5.81 -10.43 -3.67
N PHE A 26 -5.89 -9.66 -4.76
CA PHE A 26 -7.17 -9.27 -5.35
C PHE A 26 -7.99 -10.44 -5.89
N ARG A 27 -7.40 -11.31 -6.70
CA ARG A 27 -8.11 -12.45 -7.28
C ARG A 27 -8.63 -13.36 -6.19
N LYS A 28 -7.76 -13.67 -5.24
CA LYS A 28 -8.11 -14.57 -4.14
C LYS A 28 -9.25 -13.99 -3.29
N ASN A 29 -9.36 -12.66 -3.19
CA ASN A 29 -10.42 -11.97 -2.45
C ASN A 29 -11.74 -11.83 -3.22
N ASN A 30 -11.71 -11.82 -4.55
CA ASN A 30 -12.84 -11.52 -5.45
C ASN A 30 -13.23 -12.74 -6.31
N ASP A 31 -13.21 -13.96 -5.75
CA ASP A 31 -13.60 -15.19 -6.48
C ASP A 31 -12.87 -15.36 -7.83
N ASP A 32 -11.57 -15.10 -7.83
CA ASP A 32 -10.65 -15.11 -8.98
C ASP A 32 -10.94 -14.07 -10.09
N LEU A 33 -11.89 -13.16 -9.85
CA LEU A 33 -12.15 -12.02 -10.74
C LEU A 33 -11.03 -10.97 -10.64
N PRO A 34 -10.64 -10.37 -11.77
CA PRO A 34 -9.70 -9.26 -11.75
C PRO A 34 -10.32 -8.05 -11.05
N PRO A 35 -9.52 -7.24 -10.34
CA PRO A 35 -10.01 -6.02 -9.71
C PRO A 35 -10.48 -5.01 -10.76
N PRO A 36 -11.57 -4.25 -10.50
CA PRO A 36 -11.94 -3.10 -11.32
C PRO A 36 -10.80 -2.07 -11.37
N SER A 37 -10.69 -1.34 -12.49
CA SER A 37 -9.68 -0.29 -12.67
C SER A 37 -9.70 0.76 -11.56
N SER A 38 -10.89 1.11 -11.03
CA SER A 38 -11.05 2.05 -9.92
C SER A 38 -10.41 1.55 -8.61
N GLN A 39 -10.46 0.24 -8.34
CA GLN A 39 -9.80 -0.36 -7.17
C GLN A 39 -8.29 -0.37 -7.34
N ILE A 40 -7.80 -0.66 -8.55
CA ILE A 40 -6.36 -0.60 -8.86
C ILE A 40 -5.84 0.83 -8.64
N SER A 41 -6.50 1.85 -9.19
CA SER A 41 -6.08 3.24 -9.04
C SER A 41 -6.04 3.66 -7.57
N ARG A 42 -7.08 3.31 -6.80
CA ARG A 42 -7.12 3.61 -5.36
C ARG A 42 -6.03 2.88 -4.59
N LEU A 43 -5.71 1.64 -4.97
CA LEU A 43 -4.62 0.89 -4.35
C LEU A 43 -3.26 1.55 -4.65
N VAL A 44 -3.00 1.89 -5.91
CA VAL A 44 -1.77 2.58 -6.32
C VAL A 44 -1.59 3.88 -5.53
N GLU A 45 -2.65 4.67 -5.39
CA GLU A 45 -2.65 5.89 -4.58
C GLU A 45 -2.25 5.59 -3.13
N PHE A 46 -2.86 4.57 -2.50
CA PHE A 46 -2.50 4.16 -1.14
C PHE A 46 -1.04 3.80 -1.01
N ILE A 47 -0.51 2.92 -1.87
CA ILE A 47 0.91 2.53 -1.81
C ILE A 47 1.81 3.77 -1.95
N LEU A 48 1.52 4.66 -2.91
CA LEU A 48 2.34 5.85 -3.13
C LEU A 48 2.33 6.79 -1.91
N ARG A 49 1.19 6.98 -1.26
CA ARG A 49 1.10 7.78 -0.03
C ARG A 49 1.89 7.16 1.11
N LEU A 50 1.84 5.84 1.24
CA LEU A 50 2.55 5.08 2.26
C LEU A 50 4.06 4.99 1.99
N THR A 51 4.53 5.12 0.74
CA THR A 51 5.99 5.17 0.48
C THR A 51 6.70 6.43 0.99
N ARG A 52 5.95 7.41 1.51
CA ARG A 52 6.50 8.69 2.00
C ARG A 52 7.05 8.63 3.42
N GLY A 53 6.62 7.67 4.23
CA GLY A 53 7.07 7.52 5.63
C GLY A 53 8.12 6.43 5.81
N ILE A 54 9.02 6.62 6.77
CA ILE A 54 10.03 5.62 7.14
C ILE A 54 9.42 4.49 7.97
N GLU A 55 8.31 4.75 8.65
CA GLU A 55 7.54 3.80 9.46
C GLU A 55 7.04 2.62 8.63
N TYR A 56 6.83 2.82 7.32
CA TYR A 56 6.35 1.77 6.42
C TYR A 56 7.48 0.87 5.90
N LEU A 57 8.75 1.25 6.08
CA LEU A 57 9.91 0.42 5.70
C LEU A 57 10.09 -0.79 6.60
N GLU A 58 9.45 -0.81 7.77
CA GLU A 58 9.43 -1.97 8.66
C GLU A 58 8.72 -3.17 8.01
N PHE A 59 7.85 -2.94 7.02
CA PHE A 59 6.94 -3.94 6.45
C PHE A 59 7.47 -4.55 5.14
N LYS A 60 7.24 -5.85 4.95
CA LYS A 60 7.57 -6.55 3.72
C LYS A 60 6.57 -6.14 2.63
N PRO A 61 6.99 -6.11 1.36
CA PRO A 61 6.10 -5.82 0.24
C PRO A 61 4.82 -6.68 0.20
N SER A 62 4.90 -7.96 0.62
CA SER A 62 3.74 -8.85 0.68
C SER A 62 2.75 -8.50 1.79
N GLU A 63 3.23 -8.05 2.95
CA GLU A 63 2.39 -7.59 4.08
C GLU A 63 1.67 -6.30 3.71
N ILE A 64 2.38 -5.36 3.09
CA ILE A 64 1.80 -4.11 2.57
C ILE A 64 0.70 -4.41 1.56
N ALA A 65 0.98 -5.28 0.58
CA ALA A 65 0.00 -5.64 -0.44
C ALA A 65 -1.26 -6.29 0.16
N ALA A 66 -1.11 -7.17 1.14
CA ALA A 66 -2.23 -7.80 1.84
C ALA A 66 -3.09 -6.75 2.58
N ALA A 67 -2.46 -5.89 3.38
CA ALA A 67 -3.13 -4.87 4.16
C ALA A 67 -3.89 -3.87 3.27
N VAL A 68 -3.24 -3.36 2.22
CA VAL A 68 -3.89 -2.39 1.32
C VAL A 68 -5.03 -3.06 0.54
N SER A 69 -4.89 -4.33 0.13
CA SER A 69 -5.97 -5.07 -0.54
C SER A 69 -7.21 -5.20 0.36
N ILE A 70 -7.02 -5.56 1.63
CA ILE A 70 -8.11 -5.61 2.63
C ILE A 70 -8.77 -4.23 2.79
N SER A 71 -7.96 -3.18 2.93
CA SER A 71 -8.44 -1.80 3.10
C SER A 71 -9.26 -1.28 1.91
N VAL A 72 -8.83 -1.59 0.68
CA VAL A 72 -9.49 -1.15 -0.56
C VAL A 72 -10.81 -1.88 -0.80
N ILE A 73 -10.84 -3.19 -0.54
CA ILE A 73 -12.03 -4.04 -0.70
C ILE A 73 -13.09 -3.72 0.37
N ARG A 74 -12.71 -3.03 1.46
CA ARG A 74 -13.57 -2.71 2.62
C ARG A 74 -14.21 -3.96 3.24
N GLU A 75 -13.56 -5.11 3.11
CA GLU A 75 -14.03 -6.35 3.71
C GLU A 75 -13.77 -6.29 5.22
N THR A 76 -14.84 -6.40 6.01
CA THR A 76 -14.77 -6.38 7.47
C THR A 76 -14.62 -7.78 8.05
N ASN A 77 -14.95 -8.82 7.26
CA ASN A 77 -14.86 -10.20 7.70
C ASN A 77 -13.44 -10.76 7.50
N LEU A 78 -12.59 -10.50 8.49
CA LEU A 78 -11.19 -10.88 8.50
C LEU A 78 -10.97 -12.40 8.57
N ASP A 79 -11.97 -13.18 8.97
CA ASP A 79 -11.92 -14.64 9.01
C ASP A 79 -11.83 -15.23 7.60
N LYS A 80 -12.32 -14.50 6.59
CA LYS A 80 -12.12 -14.84 5.16
C LYS A 80 -10.63 -14.88 4.79
N TYR A 81 -9.77 -14.19 5.55
CA TYR A 81 -8.35 -13.98 5.24
C TYR A 81 -7.37 -14.86 6.05
N GLU A 82 -7.85 -15.63 7.01
CA GLU A 82 -7.05 -16.64 7.75
C GLU A 82 -6.12 -17.47 6.86
N PRO A 83 -6.58 -18.10 5.76
CA PRO A 83 -5.72 -18.93 4.91
C PRO A 83 -4.59 -18.15 4.20
N TYR A 84 -4.68 -16.83 4.10
CA TYR A 84 -3.65 -15.98 3.50
C TYR A 84 -2.52 -15.71 4.49
N PHE A 85 -2.89 -15.55 5.77
CA PHE A 85 -1.95 -15.26 6.84
C PHE A 85 -1.12 -16.49 7.21
N ILE A 86 -1.75 -17.66 7.22
CA ILE A 86 -1.11 -18.91 7.64
C ILE A 86 0.07 -19.32 6.73
N LYS A 87 0.04 -18.94 5.44
CA LYS A 87 1.03 -19.43 4.46
C LYS A 87 2.13 -18.44 4.08
N ASN A 88 1.83 -17.14 4.00
CA ASN A 88 2.71 -16.18 3.30
C ASN A 88 2.98 -14.87 4.06
N VAL A 89 2.13 -14.50 5.03
CA VAL A 89 2.12 -13.16 5.62
C VAL A 89 1.68 -13.23 7.08
N GLN A 90 2.48 -12.72 8.03
CA GLN A 90 2.07 -12.73 9.45
C GLN A 90 0.84 -11.85 9.66
N LYS A 91 -0.18 -12.39 10.34
CA LYS A 91 -1.45 -11.72 10.59
C LYS A 91 -1.23 -10.41 11.35
N GLU A 92 -0.47 -10.48 12.43
CA GLU A 92 -0.19 -9.37 13.35
C GLU A 92 0.45 -8.19 12.63
N ARG A 93 1.33 -8.48 11.66
CA ARG A 93 2.00 -7.48 10.82
C ARG A 93 1.02 -6.74 9.91
N VAL A 94 0.07 -7.46 9.33
CA VAL A 94 -0.97 -6.87 8.48
C VAL A 94 -1.90 -5.97 9.32
N PHE A 95 -2.28 -6.41 10.52
CA PHE A 95 -3.07 -5.59 11.43
C PHE A 95 -2.34 -4.31 11.84
N LYS A 96 -1.07 -4.41 12.25
CA LYS A 96 -0.25 -3.24 12.57
C LYS A 96 -0.17 -2.27 11.39
N TYR A 97 -0.08 -2.77 10.16
CA TYR A 97 -0.08 -1.90 8.97
C TYR A 97 -1.44 -1.27 8.67
N LEU A 98 -2.54 -2.01 8.87
CA LEU A 98 -3.90 -1.47 8.73
C LEU A 98 -4.15 -0.31 9.71
N GLU A 99 -3.68 -0.42 10.94
CA GLU A 99 -3.74 0.67 11.93
C GLU A 99 -3.03 1.93 11.41
N LEU A 100 -1.81 1.79 10.87
CA LEU A 100 -1.07 2.91 10.27
C LEU A 100 -1.82 3.53 9.07
N ILE A 101 -2.45 2.71 8.23
CA ILE A 101 -3.28 3.21 7.11
C ILE A 101 -4.45 4.05 7.65
N HIS A 102 -5.13 3.58 8.70
CA HIS A 102 -6.25 4.30 9.29
C HIS A 102 -5.82 5.63 9.95
N GLU A 103 -4.65 5.66 10.59
CA GLU A 103 -4.06 6.89 11.12
C GLU A 103 -3.74 7.89 10.01
N LEU A 104 -3.14 7.42 8.90
CA LEU A 104 -2.86 8.26 7.72
C LEU A 104 -4.14 8.82 7.09
N GLN A 105 -5.20 8.02 7.01
CA GLN A 105 -6.51 8.49 6.50
C GLN A 105 -7.11 9.56 7.43
N ARG A 106 -6.99 9.39 8.74
CA ARG A 106 -7.43 10.38 9.74
C ARG A 106 -6.65 11.69 9.63
N SER A 107 -5.32 11.64 9.48
CA SER A 107 -4.49 12.83 9.39
C SER A 107 -4.73 13.60 8.08
N ALA A 108 -4.93 12.90 6.98
CA ALA A 108 -5.29 13.51 5.69
C ALA A 108 -6.67 14.19 5.71
N ALA A 109 -7.65 13.66 6.46
CA ALA A 109 -8.95 14.30 6.62
C ALA A 109 -8.89 15.60 7.45
N VAL A 110 -7.83 15.79 8.25
CA VAL A 110 -7.61 16.97 9.10
C VAL A 110 -6.73 18.02 8.39
N GLN A 111 -5.91 17.62 7.42
CA GLN A 111 -5.00 18.52 6.70
C GLN A 111 -5.61 19.00 5.39
N SER A 112 -6.15 20.23 5.40
CA SER A 112 -6.47 21.02 4.20
C SER A 112 -5.23 21.67 3.55
N VAL A 113 -4.02 21.33 4.01
CA VAL A 113 -2.78 22.02 3.65
C VAL A 113 -1.95 21.12 2.73
N PRO A 114 -1.53 21.61 1.54
CA PRO A 114 -0.71 20.84 0.61
C PRO A 114 0.66 20.52 1.24
N GLN A 115 1.05 19.24 1.23
CA GLN A 115 2.28 18.77 1.88
C GLN A 115 3.52 18.89 0.99
N ASN A 116 3.35 19.26 -0.28
CA ASN A 116 4.45 19.47 -1.21
C ASN A 116 4.04 20.45 -2.32
N PRO A 117 5.02 21.04 -3.04
CA PRO A 117 4.75 22.04 -4.08
C PRO A 117 3.91 21.52 -5.25
N ILE A 118 3.86 20.19 -5.46
CA ILE A 118 3.06 19.55 -6.50
C ILE A 118 1.57 19.57 -6.12
N GLU A 119 1.25 19.26 -4.86
CA GLU A 119 -0.12 19.26 -4.33
C GLU A 119 -0.77 20.66 -4.33
N VAL A 120 0.02 21.74 -4.36
CA VAL A 120 -0.51 23.12 -4.46
C VAL A 120 -1.27 23.34 -5.78
N LEU A 121 -0.82 22.69 -6.87
CA LEU A 121 -1.43 22.82 -8.19
C LEU A 121 -2.74 22.05 -8.31
N ASP A 122 -2.83 20.86 -7.68
CA ASP A 122 -4.06 20.06 -7.70
C ASP A 122 -5.21 20.71 -6.92
N VAL A 123 -4.90 21.45 -5.84
CA VAL A 123 -5.90 22.15 -5.03
C VAL A 123 -6.50 23.37 -5.76
N SER A 124 -5.74 23.97 -6.69
CA SER A 124 -6.15 25.20 -7.39
C SER A 124 -6.95 24.95 -8.68
N CYS A 125 -7.03 23.71 -9.18
CA CYS A 125 -7.76 23.37 -10.41
C CYS A 125 -9.20 22.87 -10.20
N LEU A 126 -9.70 22.83 -8.96
CA LEU A 126 -11.09 22.45 -8.63
C LEU A 126 -11.99 23.65 -8.29
N SER A 127 -11.58 24.86 -8.67
CA SER A 127 -12.36 26.11 -8.52
C SER A 127 -13.17 26.44 -9.77
#